data_AF-A0A364K3N7-F1
#
_entry.id   AF-A0A364K3N7-F1
#
_cell.length_a   1.000
_cell.length_b   1.000
_cell.length_c   1.000
_cell.angle_alpha   90.00
_cell.angle_beta   90.00
_cell.angle_gamma   90.00
#
_symmetry.space_group_name_H-M   'P 1'
#
loop_
_entity.id
_entity.type
_entity.pdbx_description
1 polymer ?
#
loop_
_entity_poly.entity_id
_entity_poly.type
_entity_poly.pdbx_seq_one_letter_code
_entity_poly.pdbx_strand_id
1 'polypeptide(L)' 'MKISYEELEEYLYSGREIEFTYQGDQYSITNTQNGFSFCKFYSNTPQNFTTPQMLLENVKINCKSLKEIWSEVEVDILY' A
#
# COMPACT_ATOMS: atom_id res chain seq x y z
N MET A 1 0.10 13.50 -3.78
CA MET A 1 1.28 13.57 -4.69
C MET A 1 1.32 12.35 -5.58
N LYS A 2 1.99 12.44 -6.73
CA LYS A 2 2.22 11.30 -7.63
C LYS A 2 3.61 10.74 -7.37
N ILE A 3 3.70 9.44 -7.11
CA ILE A 3 4.94 8.67 -7.08
C ILE A 3 4.80 7.48 -8.04
N SER A 4 5.92 7.00 -8.59
CA SER A 4 5.93 5.79 -9.41
C SER A 4 5.74 4.54 -8.56
N TYR A 5 5.51 3.41 -9.23
CA TYR A 5 5.41 2.12 -8.53
C TYR A 5 6.78 1.68 -8.00
N GLU A 6 7.86 1.98 -8.72
CA GLU A 6 9.23 1.74 -8.29
C GLU A 6 9.56 2.56 -7.03
N GLU A 7 9.13 3.82 -6.96
CA GLU A 7 9.28 4.65 -5.75
C GLU A 7 8.48 4.06 -4.56
N LEU A 8 7.26 3.55 -4.79
CA LEU A 8 6.53 2.80 -3.76
C LEU A 8 7.37 1.62 -3.24
N GLU A 9 7.93 0.81 -4.14
CA GLU A 9 8.74 -0.34 -3.74
C GLU A 9 9.92 0.12 -2.86
N GLU A 10 10.67 1.13 -3.30
CA GLU A 10 11.79 1.71 -2.53
C GLU A 10 11.34 2.23 -1.15
N TYR A 11 10.19 2.91 -1.07
CA TYR A 11 9.64 3.38 0.20
C TYR A 11 9.27 2.23 1.14
N LEU A 12 8.59 1.18 0.64
CA LEU A 12 8.25 0.03 1.48
C LEU A 12 9.50 -0.73 1.93
N TYR A 13 10.50 -0.92 1.08
CA TYR A 13 11.77 -1.55 1.46
C TYR A 13 12.59 -0.73 2.45
N SER A 14 12.42 0.59 2.48
CA SER A 14 13.01 1.48 3.51
C SER A 14 12.17 1.59 4.78
N GLY A 15 11.05 0.87 4.87
CA GLY A 15 10.20 0.83 6.07
C GLY A 15 9.27 2.03 6.22
N ARG A 16 9.08 2.82 5.16
CA ARG A 16 8.16 3.95 5.12
C ARG A 16 6.72 3.46 5.10
N GLU A 17 5.82 4.36 5.50
CA GLU A 17 4.39 4.12 5.49
C GLU A 17 3.70 5.04 4.49
N ILE A 18 2.65 4.54 3.85
CA ILE A 18 1.92 5.25 2.81
C ILE A 18 0.43 5.21 3.10
N GLU A 19 -0.21 6.36 2.97
CA GLU A 19 -1.65 6.49 2.83
C GLU A 19 -1.96 6.96 1.42
N PHE A 20 -2.92 6.32 0.76
CA PHE A 20 -3.25 6.63 -0.62
C PHE A 20 -4.73 6.43 -0.93
N THR A 21 -5.20 7.13 -1.96
CA THR A 21 -6.56 7.05 -2.48
C THR A 21 -6.57 6.35 -3.84
N TYR A 22 -7.50 5.40 -4.01
CA TYR A 22 -7.81 4.77 -5.28
C TYR A 22 -9.33 4.64 -5.43
N GLN A 23 -9.88 5.12 -6.55
CA GLN A 23 -11.32 5.09 -6.85
C GLN A 23 -12.22 5.67 -5.74
N GLY A 24 -11.73 6.69 -5.02
CA GLY A 24 -12.45 7.36 -3.93
C GLY A 24 -12.37 6.65 -2.57
N ASP A 25 -11.73 5.49 -2.50
CA ASP A 25 -11.46 4.77 -1.27
C ASP A 25 -10.03 5.06 -0.78
N GLN A 26 -9.87 5.20 0.54
CA GLN A 26 -8.58 5.42 1.19
C GLN A 26 -8.00 4.11 1.73
N TYR A 27 -6.69 3.97 1.60
CA TYR A 27 -5.92 2.80 2.00
C TYR A 27 -4.64 3.20 2.73
N SER A 28 -4.19 2.35 3.64
CA SER A 28 -2.89 2.49 4.30
C SER A 28 -2.02 1.25 4.07
N ILE A 29 -0.72 1.48 3.94
CA ILE A 29 0.34 0.50 4.12
C ILE A 29 1.19 0.98 5.29
N THR A 30 1.09 0.28 6.41
CA THR A 30 1.71 0.65 7.69
C THR A 30 2.81 -0.34 8.03
N ASN A 31 3.95 0.15 8.51
CA ASN A 31 5.03 -0.68 9.00
C ASN A 31 4.73 -1.08 10.45
N THR A 32 4.95 -2.34 10.77
CA THR A 32 4.62 -2.92 12.07
C THR A 32 5.82 -3.66 12.63
N GLN A 33 5.78 -4.01 13.92
CA GLN A 33 6.86 -4.79 14.53
C GLN A 33 7.11 -6.15 13.85
N ASN A 34 6.11 -6.69 13.13
CA ASN A 34 6.16 -8.02 12.52
C ASN A 34 6.11 -8.00 10.98
N GLY A 35 6.28 -6.84 10.34
CA GLY A 35 6.18 -6.68 8.89
C GLY A 35 5.25 -5.52 8.52
N PHE A 36 4.39 -5.67 7.52
CA PHE A 36 3.53 -4.61 6.99
C PHE A 36 2.05 -4.97 7.08
N SER A 37 1.21 -3.97 7.32
CA SER A 37 -0.24 -4.09 7.32
C SER A 37 -0.83 -3.24 6.20
N PHE A 38 -1.60 -3.87 5.31
CA PHE A 38 -2.44 -3.20 4.33
C PHE A 38 -3.88 -3.14 4.83
N CYS A 39 -4.48 -1.95 4.85
CA CYS A 39 -5.86 -1.78 5.30
C CYS A 39 -6.62 -0.75 4.45
N LYS A 40 -7.90 -1.01 4.18
CA LYS A 40 -8.82 0.02 3.69
C LYS A 40 -9.32 0.82 4.89
N PHE A 41 -9.33 2.15 4.81
CA PHE A 41 -9.86 3.00 5.87
C PHE A 41 -11.33 2.64 6.16
N TYR A 42 -11.71 2.72 7.44
CA TYR A 42 -13.03 2.33 7.94
C TYR A 42 -13.40 0.85 7.72
N SER A 43 -12.43 0.00 7.34
CA SER A 43 -12.57 -1.45 7.35
C SER A 43 -11.92 -2.06 8.60
N ASN A 44 -12.47 -3.18 9.06
CA ASN A 44 -11.93 -3.96 10.18
C ASN A 44 -11.16 -5.21 9.73
N THR A 45 -10.75 -5.25 8.46
CA THR A 45 -10.10 -6.43 7.85
C THR A 45 -8.70 -6.08 7.32
N PRO A 46 -7.70 -5.84 8.19
CA PRO A 46 -6.33 -5.63 7.76
C PRO A 46 -5.74 -6.92 7.20
N GLN A 47 -4.88 -6.78 6.20
CA GLN A 47 -4.06 -7.85 5.65
C GLN A 47 -2.61 -7.64 6.08
N ASN A 48 -2.04 -8.62 6.80
CA ASN A 48 -0.69 -8.52 7.35
C ASN A 48 0.28 -9.39 6.55
N PHE A 49 1.48 -8.87 6.32
CA PHE A 49 2.53 -9.48 5.52
C PHE A 49 3.87 -9.36 6.22
N THR A 50 4.72 -10.40 6.17
CA THR A 50 6.02 -10.38 6.86
C THR A 50 7.05 -9.52 6.12
N THR A 51 6.90 -9.32 4.80
CA THR A 51 7.86 -8.57 3.98
C THR A 51 7.16 -7.64 2.99
N PRO A 52 7.82 -6.55 2.53
CA PRO A 52 7.32 -5.71 1.44
C PRO A 52 7.00 -6.54 0.18
N GLN A 53 7.85 -7.50 -0.17
CA GLN A 53 7.63 -8.38 -1.31
C GLN A 53 6.30 -9.15 -1.22
N MET A 54 6.01 -9.77 -0.07
CA MET A 54 4.75 -10.49 0.12
C MET A 54 3.54 -9.56 -0.03
N LEU A 55 3.63 -8.34 0.49
CA LEU A 55 2.58 -7.34 0.34
C LEU A 55 2.35 -6.99 -1.14
N LEU A 56 3.43 -6.64 -1.85
CA LEU A 56 3.38 -6.26 -3.26
C LEU A 56 2.84 -7.37 -4.18
N GLU A 57 3.14 -8.63 -3.86
CA GLU A 57 2.68 -9.80 -4.63
C GLU A 57 1.22 -10.19 -4.33
N ASN A 58 0.73 -9.97 -3.11
CA ASN A 58 -0.56 -10.51 -2.64
C ASN A 58 -1.67 -9.47 -2.50
N VAL A 59 -1.35 -8.21 -2.24
CA VAL A 59 -2.38 -7.16 -2.11
C VAL A 59 -3.10 -6.97 -3.45
N LYS A 60 -4.42 -7.08 -3.39
CA LYS A 60 -5.31 -6.81 -4.51
C LYS A 60 -6.45 -5.90 -4.08
N ILE A 61 -6.75 -4.90 -4.91
CA ILE A 61 -7.92 -4.05 -4.80
C ILE A 61 -8.77 -4.31 -6.05
N ASN A 62 -10.03 -4.72 -5.88
CA ASN A 62 -10.93 -5.06 -6.99
C ASN A 62 -10.30 -6.05 -8.00
N CYS A 63 -9.64 -7.10 -7.49
CA CYS A 63 -8.90 -8.12 -8.25
C CYS A 63 -7.67 -7.62 -9.03
N LYS A 64 -7.30 -6.35 -8.92
CA LYS A 64 -6.08 -5.77 -9.52
C LYS A 64 -4.96 -5.68 -8.48
N SER A 65 -3.73 -5.98 -8.89
CA SER A 65 -2.52 -5.77 -8.09
C SER A 65 -2.23 -4.28 -7.85
N LEU A 66 -1.41 -3.98 -6.85
CA LEU A 66 -0.90 -2.62 -6.62
C LEU A 66 -0.22 -2.05 -7.87
N LYS A 67 0.59 -2.87 -8.57
CA LYS A 67 1.27 -2.49 -9.81
C LYS A 67 0.31 -2.07 -10.92
N GLU A 68 -0.80 -2.79 -11.07
CA GLU A 68 -1.81 -2.48 -12.10
C GLU A 68 -2.54 -1.17 -11.82
N ILE A 69 -2.82 -0.86 -10.55
CA ILE A 69 -3.59 0.34 -10.19
C ILE A 69 -2.72 1.58 -9.98
N TRP A 70 -1.41 1.43 -9.79
CA TRP A 70 -0.57 2.49 -9.24
C TRP A 70 -0.57 3.79 -10.05
N SER A 71 -0.70 3.68 -11.38
CA SER A 71 -0.80 4.86 -12.26
C SER A 71 -2.02 5.75 -11.95
N GLU A 72 -3.08 5.16 -11.40
CA GLU A 72 -4.34 5.82 -11.04
C GLU A 72 -4.36 6.28 -9.57
N VAL A 73 -3.40 5.83 -8.75
CA VAL A 73 -3.33 6.14 -7.31
C VAL A 73 -2.92 7.60 -7.08
N GLU A 74 -3.48 8.20 -6.05
CA GLU A 74 -3.02 9.46 -5.47
C GLU A 74 -2.48 9.18 -4.06
N VAL A 75 -1.20 9.47 -3.81
CA VAL A 75 -0.62 9.31 -2.47
C VAL A 75 -0.98 10.53 -1.63
N ASP A 76 -1.64 10.29 -0.51
CA ASP A 76 -2.14 11.33 0.40
C ASP A 76 -1.06 11.72 1.41
N ILE A 77 -0.42 10.71 2.03
CA ILE A 77 0.59 10.90 3.08
C ILE A 77 1.71 9.86 2.90
N LEU A 78 2.95 10.29 3.13
CA LEU A 78 4.15 9.46 3.19
C LEU A 78 4.87 9.77 4.50
N TYR A 79 5.00 8.78 5.38
CA TYR A 79 5.68 8.91 6.68
C TYR A 79 7.09 8.32 6.62
#